data_AF-A0A372ZSH0-F1
#
_entry.id   AF-A0A372ZSH0-F1
#
_cell.length_a   1.000
_cell.length_b   1.000
_cell.length_c   1.000
_cell.angle_alpha   90.00
_cell.angle_beta   90.00
_cell.angle_gamma   90.00
#
_symmetry.space_group_name_H-M   'P 1'
#
loop_
_entity.id
_entity.type
_entity.pdbx_description
1 polymer ?
#
loop_
_entity_poly.entity_id
_entity_poly.type
_entity_poly.pdbx_seq_one_letter_code
_entity_poly.pdbx_strand_id
1 'polypeptide(L)'
;MIEASYSAVPALLLVFAVLGSALALGTARWARRRGMAVPTAVLWGLSLAGELAVTLTPTVTGYSGPPSCTIGPGMWADATAQQGLMNIALYLPPAIFGVLLFRRPVTVLAGCAVLSAVTEVVQTLLGTGRACDGADFVDNAAGALLGTLLAAGWLLVRRRGLPRLRRDLVHGLVLGAVGLTGAGLVVHFGIRTYRDSPGLFAPPSDDIATAQRVAEGVFGPRTLVDTTTTTADPGLTQQIMDVSTDRGDLRIEQPSGRLLAVAAATPSADAAGSPALTPEQVVAAGRAFADTWFADRIAGLTPTVTPAGPNGAARTLGYRREGTAAGQPAVRLDLTVGADGRILTAAS
;
A
#
# COMPACT_ATOMS: atom_id res chain seq x y z
N MET A 1 -21.53 2.58 1.74
CA MET A 1 -20.42 2.64 0.76
C MET A 1 -20.48 3.87 -0.12
N ILE A 2 -21.58 4.15 -0.85
CA ILE A 2 -21.68 5.34 -1.73
C ILE A 2 -21.42 6.64 -0.96
N GLU A 3 -22.01 6.82 0.22
CA GLU A 3 -21.84 8.02 1.05
C GLU A 3 -20.40 8.23 1.55
N ALA A 4 -19.67 7.14 1.84
CA ALA A 4 -18.25 7.17 2.21
C ALA A 4 -17.32 7.47 1.02
N SER A 5 -17.70 7.04 -0.19
CA SER A 5 -16.99 7.40 -1.42
C SER A 5 -17.21 8.87 -1.81
N TYR A 6 -18.41 9.42 -1.55
CA TYR A 6 -18.69 10.85 -1.77
C TYR A 6 -17.98 11.77 -0.79
N SER A 7 -17.84 11.38 0.48
CA SER A 7 -17.11 12.17 1.46
C SER A 7 -15.60 12.17 1.20
N ALA A 8 -15.05 11.11 0.59
CA ALA A 8 -13.63 10.99 0.30
C ALA A 8 -13.14 11.84 -0.89
N VAL A 9 -14.00 12.09 -1.90
CA VAL A 9 -13.64 12.82 -3.13
C VAL A 9 -14.80 13.70 -3.63
N PRO A 10 -15.19 14.75 -2.89
CA PRO A 10 -16.42 15.50 -3.15
C PRO A 10 -16.44 16.20 -4.52
N ALA A 11 -15.28 16.50 -5.10
CA ALA A 11 -15.16 17.13 -6.40
C ALA A 11 -15.24 16.16 -7.60
N LEU A 12 -15.21 14.84 -7.37
CA LEU A 12 -15.04 13.84 -8.43
C LEU A 12 -16.11 13.96 -9.53
N LEU A 13 -17.38 14.04 -9.14
CA LEU A 13 -18.48 14.14 -10.12
C LEU A 13 -18.46 15.46 -10.89
N LEU A 14 -18.10 16.55 -10.24
CA LEU A 14 -18.01 17.86 -10.90
C LEU A 14 -16.86 17.86 -11.91
N VAL A 15 -15.69 17.33 -11.51
CA VAL A 15 -14.52 17.18 -12.39
C VAL A 15 -14.85 16.28 -13.57
N PHE A 16 -15.48 15.12 -13.33
CA PHE A 16 -15.92 14.22 -14.39
C PHE A 16 -16.94 14.88 -15.33
N ALA A 17 -17.92 15.63 -14.81
CA ALA A 17 -18.91 16.30 -15.65
C ALA A 17 -18.26 17.36 -16.56
N VAL A 18 -17.32 18.14 -16.02
CA VAL A 18 -16.59 19.17 -16.78
C VAL A 18 -15.66 18.54 -17.82
N LEU A 19 -14.77 17.64 -17.40
CA LEU A 19 -13.84 16.96 -18.29
C LEU A 19 -14.57 16.10 -19.32
N GLY A 20 -15.61 15.38 -18.89
CA GLY A 20 -16.44 14.53 -19.73
C GLY A 20 -17.12 15.33 -20.83
N SER A 21 -17.73 16.47 -20.48
CA SER A 21 -18.37 17.35 -21.47
C SER A 21 -17.35 17.93 -22.46
N ALA A 22 -16.20 18.40 -21.96
CA ALA A 22 -15.15 18.98 -22.80
C ALA A 22 -14.54 17.94 -23.76
N LEU A 23 -14.14 16.77 -23.25
CA LEU A 23 -13.54 15.71 -24.05
C LEU A 23 -14.56 15.10 -25.01
N ALA A 24 -15.81 14.84 -24.58
CA ALA A 24 -16.86 14.33 -25.46
C ALA A 24 -17.13 15.28 -26.64
N LEU A 25 -17.27 16.58 -26.38
CA LEU A 25 -17.51 17.58 -27.42
C LEU A 25 -16.30 17.71 -28.36
N GLY A 26 -15.10 17.72 -27.79
CA GLY A 26 -13.83 17.79 -28.53
C GLY A 26 -13.65 16.60 -29.46
N THR A 27 -13.77 15.37 -28.95
CA THR A 27 -13.63 14.15 -29.73
C THR A 27 -14.76 13.99 -30.74
N ALA A 28 -16.00 14.39 -30.42
CA ALA A 28 -17.11 14.40 -31.39
C ALA A 28 -16.85 15.35 -32.56
N ARG A 29 -16.37 16.57 -32.29
CA ARG A 29 -16.05 17.56 -33.33
C ARG A 29 -14.87 17.11 -34.17
N TRP A 30 -13.85 16.54 -33.54
CA TRP A 30 -12.69 15.97 -34.23
C TRP A 30 -13.09 14.77 -35.12
N ALA A 31 -13.89 13.84 -34.61
CA ALA A 31 -14.35 12.68 -35.35
C ALA A 31 -15.19 13.07 -36.57
N ARG A 32 -16.10 14.05 -36.44
CA ARG A 32 -16.87 14.61 -37.57
C ARG A 32 -15.96 15.15 -38.67
N ARG A 33 -14.93 15.92 -38.30
CA ARG A 33 -13.96 16.50 -39.26
C ARG A 33 -13.11 15.43 -39.96
N ARG A 34 -12.91 14.27 -39.32
CA ARG A 34 -12.09 13.18 -39.85
C ARG A 34 -12.92 12.06 -40.50
N GLY A 35 -14.24 12.19 -40.57
CA GLY A 35 -15.14 11.16 -41.10
C GLY A 35 -15.16 9.87 -40.26
N MET A 36 -14.95 9.97 -38.96
CA MET A 36 -14.89 8.84 -38.01
C MET A 36 -16.22 8.65 -37.27
N ALA A 37 -16.38 7.49 -36.63
CA ALA A 37 -17.58 7.18 -35.86
C ALA A 37 -17.69 8.06 -34.60
N VAL A 38 -18.59 9.05 -34.64
CA VAL A 38 -18.81 10.02 -33.57
C VAL A 38 -19.15 9.35 -32.23
N PRO A 39 -20.05 8.35 -32.15
CA PRO A 39 -20.38 7.72 -30.86
C PRO A 39 -19.17 7.07 -30.20
N THR A 40 -18.34 6.35 -30.98
CA THR A 40 -17.11 5.73 -30.47
C THR A 40 -16.10 6.78 -30.00
N ALA A 41 -15.97 7.90 -30.70
CA ALA A 41 -15.09 8.99 -30.29
C ALA A 41 -15.55 9.66 -28.99
N VAL A 42 -16.87 9.85 -28.83
CA VAL A 42 -17.47 10.38 -27.59
C VAL A 42 -17.21 9.42 -26.42
N LEU A 43 -17.48 8.12 -26.59
CA LEU A 43 -17.24 7.12 -25.56
C LEU A 43 -15.76 7.04 -25.17
N TRP A 44 -14.86 7.13 -26.15
CA TRP A 44 -13.42 7.22 -25.88
C TRP A 44 -13.07 8.48 -25.08
N GLY A 45 -13.59 9.65 -25.47
CA GLY A 45 -13.38 10.90 -24.72
C GLY A 45 -13.92 10.86 -23.29
N LEU A 46 -15.11 10.28 -23.10
CA LEU A 46 -15.71 10.08 -21.77
C LEU A 46 -14.90 9.10 -20.92
N SER A 47 -14.36 8.03 -21.51
CA SER A 47 -13.52 7.09 -20.77
C SER A 47 -12.21 7.72 -20.28
N LEU A 48 -11.58 8.57 -21.11
CA LEU A 48 -10.42 9.34 -20.69
C LEU A 48 -10.77 10.36 -19.59
N ALA A 49 -11.94 11.00 -19.69
CA ALA A 49 -12.40 11.89 -18.62
C ALA A 49 -12.62 11.13 -17.29
N GLY A 50 -13.12 9.90 -17.37
CA GLY A 50 -13.32 9.04 -16.20
C GLY A 50 -12.01 8.69 -15.52
N GLU A 51 -11.02 8.23 -16.30
CA GLU A 51 -9.67 7.98 -15.82
C GLU A 51 -9.07 9.22 -15.15
N LEU A 52 -8.96 10.34 -15.87
CA LEU A 52 -8.37 11.57 -15.35
C LEU A 52 -9.10 12.11 -14.12
N ALA A 53 -10.43 12.01 -14.07
CA ALA A 53 -11.20 12.46 -12.91
C ALA A 53 -10.90 11.57 -11.69
N VAL A 54 -10.87 10.25 -11.85
CA VAL A 54 -10.59 9.32 -10.75
C VAL A 54 -9.15 9.45 -10.25
N THR A 55 -8.18 9.61 -11.16
CA THR A 55 -6.76 9.66 -10.83
C THR A 55 -6.36 11.03 -10.28
N LEU A 56 -6.74 12.12 -10.96
CA LEU A 56 -6.24 13.46 -10.65
C LEU A 56 -7.07 14.26 -9.64
N THR A 57 -8.28 13.81 -9.29
CA THR A 57 -9.05 14.51 -8.24
C THR A 57 -8.42 14.23 -6.86
N PRO A 58 -8.00 15.26 -6.10
CA PRO A 58 -7.39 15.06 -4.80
C PRO A 58 -8.32 14.36 -3.81
N THR A 59 -7.78 13.48 -2.99
CA THR A 59 -8.50 12.83 -1.88
C THR A 59 -8.28 13.63 -0.59
N VAL A 60 -9.31 13.71 0.26
CA VAL A 60 -9.19 14.40 1.58
C VAL A 60 -8.44 13.56 2.62
N THR A 61 -8.37 12.25 2.40
CA THR A 61 -7.62 11.28 3.20
C THR A 61 -6.60 10.62 2.28
N GLY A 62 -5.31 10.83 2.55
CA GLY A 62 -4.26 10.37 1.65
C GLY A 62 -2.85 10.73 2.14
N TYR A 63 -1.86 10.29 1.38
CA TYR A 63 -0.45 10.55 1.62
C TYR A 63 -0.13 12.05 1.54
N SER A 64 0.48 12.59 2.59
CA SER A 64 0.88 14.01 2.70
C SER A 64 2.40 14.20 2.79
N GLY A 65 3.17 13.15 2.54
CA GLY A 65 4.63 13.18 2.59
C GLY A 65 5.27 13.68 1.28
N PRO A 66 6.62 13.68 1.22
CA PRO A 66 7.36 14.07 0.01
C PRO A 66 7.03 13.15 -1.19
N PRO A 67 7.08 13.66 -2.44
CA PRO A 67 6.86 12.86 -3.64
C PRO A 67 7.66 11.55 -3.63
N SER A 68 6.96 10.42 -3.62
CA SER A 68 7.56 9.09 -3.60
C SER A 68 6.81 8.09 -4.48
N CYS A 69 7.56 7.09 -4.97
CA CYS A 69 7.06 5.97 -5.76
C CYS A 69 7.47 4.66 -5.10
N THR A 70 6.57 3.69 -5.03
CA THR A 70 6.91 2.32 -4.63
C THR A 70 7.02 1.42 -5.86
N ILE A 71 8.16 0.75 -6.00
CA ILE A 71 8.48 -0.12 -7.14
C ILE A 71 9.20 -1.36 -6.60
N GLY A 72 8.51 -2.48 -6.46
CA GLY A 72 9.13 -3.74 -6.07
C GLY A 72 8.47 -4.97 -6.68
N PRO A 73 9.01 -6.18 -6.48
CA PRO A 73 8.45 -7.42 -7.04
C PRO A 73 7.01 -7.74 -6.57
N GLY A 74 6.48 -6.98 -5.61
CA GLY A 74 5.09 -6.96 -5.14
C GLY A 74 4.02 -6.56 -6.15
N MET A 75 4.37 -5.96 -7.30
CA MET A 75 3.42 -5.33 -8.25
C MET A 75 2.26 -6.22 -8.74
N TRP A 76 2.37 -7.54 -8.59
CA TRP A 76 1.35 -8.50 -9.01
C TRP A 76 0.45 -8.99 -7.88
N ALA A 77 0.77 -8.68 -6.63
CA ALA A 77 0.05 -9.14 -5.45
C ALA A 77 -1.38 -8.56 -5.38
N ASP A 78 -1.54 -7.32 -5.85
CA ASP A 78 -2.78 -6.56 -5.68
C ASP A 78 -3.73 -6.64 -6.88
N ALA A 79 -3.35 -7.31 -7.97
CA ALA A 79 -4.16 -7.44 -9.18
C ALA A 79 -5.53 -8.10 -8.93
N THR A 80 -5.62 -8.95 -7.90
CA THR A 80 -6.89 -9.57 -7.46
C THR A 80 -7.57 -8.85 -6.31
N ALA A 81 -6.90 -7.87 -5.70
CA ALA A 81 -7.49 -7.02 -4.68
C ALA A 81 -8.49 -6.04 -5.33
N GLN A 82 -9.38 -5.49 -4.51
CA GLN A 82 -10.41 -4.56 -4.97
C GLN A 82 -9.80 -3.36 -5.74
N GLN A 83 -8.66 -2.84 -5.28
CA GLN A 83 -7.96 -1.72 -5.91
C GLN A 83 -7.45 -2.10 -7.31
N GLY A 84 -6.74 -3.22 -7.45
CA GLY A 84 -6.25 -3.68 -8.74
C GLY A 84 -7.37 -3.98 -9.75
N LEU A 85 -8.48 -4.57 -9.29
CA LEU A 85 -9.67 -4.77 -10.13
C LEU A 85 -10.27 -3.44 -10.62
N MET A 86 -10.27 -2.40 -9.78
CA MET A 86 -10.76 -1.07 -10.17
C MET A 86 -9.84 -0.40 -11.20
N ASN A 87 -8.52 -0.53 -11.05
CA ASN A 87 -7.53 -0.04 -12.01
C ASN A 87 -7.66 -0.73 -13.38
N ILE A 88 -7.77 -2.06 -13.37
CA ILE A 88 -8.05 -2.87 -14.57
C ILE A 88 -9.34 -2.37 -15.26
N ALA A 89 -10.41 -2.17 -14.48
CA ALA A 89 -11.70 -1.70 -15.00
C ALA A 89 -11.62 -0.27 -15.57
N LEU A 90 -10.78 0.60 -14.99
CA LEU A 90 -10.59 1.98 -15.41
C LEU A 90 -9.97 2.08 -16.81
N TYR A 91 -8.97 1.23 -17.09
CA TYR A 91 -8.24 1.24 -18.36
C TYR A 91 -8.87 0.39 -19.48
N LEU A 92 -9.86 -0.43 -19.14
CA LEU A 92 -10.58 -1.27 -20.10
C LEU A 92 -11.35 -0.44 -21.16
N PRO A 93 -12.22 0.53 -20.81
CA PRO A 93 -12.94 1.37 -21.77
C PRO A 93 -12.05 2.22 -22.71
N PRO A 94 -11.03 2.97 -22.23
CA PRO A 94 -10.21 3.80 -23.12
C PRO A 94 -9.43 2.95 -24.13
N ALA A 95 -8.98 1.75 -23.75
CA ALA A 95 -8.38 0.81 -24.67
C ALA A 95 -9.40 0.28 -25.71
N ILE A 96 -10.58 -0.19 -25.27
CA ILE A 96 -11.61 -0.70 -26.17
C ILE A 96 -12.00 0.35 -27.20
N PHE A 97 -12.45 1.52 -26.74
CA PHE A 97 -12.95 2.55 -27.65
C PHE A 97 -11.82 3.17 -28.48
N GLY A 98 -10.61 3.26 -27.94
CA GLY A 98 -9.42 3.68 -28.68
C GLY A 98 -9.14 2.75 -29.85
N VAL A 99 -9.10 1.42 -29.63
CA VAL A 99 -8.86 0.46 -30.72
C VAL A 99 -9.97 0.49 -31.76
N LEU A 100 -11.24 0.55 -31.34
CA LEU A 100 -12.37 0.65 -32.26
C LEU A 100 -12.33 1.93 -33.11
N LEU A 101 -11.87 3.03 -32.53
CA LEU A 101 -11.78 4.35 -33.17
C LEU A 101 -10.58 4.45 -34.13
N PHE A 102 -9.38 4.10 -33.66
CA PHE A 102 -8.13 4.29 -34.39
C PHE A 102 -7.70 3.09 -35.23
N ARG A 103 -8.21 1.89 -34.93
CA ARG A 103 -7.81 0.59 -35.55
C ARG A 103 -6.30 0.33 -35.45
N ARG A 104 -5.73 0.68 -34.30
CA ARG A 104 -4.29 0.65 -34.02
C ARG A 104 -4.03 0.04 -32.64
N PRO A 105 -4.19 -1.29 -32.48
CA PRO A 105 -4.09 -1.95 -31.17
C PRO A 105 -2.79 -1.67 -30.45
N VAL A 106 -1.64 -1.71 -31.14
CA VAL A 106 -0.33 -1.55 -30.49
C VAL A 106 -0.12 -0.10 -30.05
N THR A 107 -0.48 0.87 -30.91
CA THR A 107 -0.38 2.30 -30.54
C THR A 107 -1.32 2.65 -29.38
N VAL A 108 -2.53 2.09 -29.35
CA VAL A 108 -3.49 2.35 -28.27
C VAL A 108 -3.01 1.76 -26.95
N LEU A 109 -2.54 0.51 -26.95
CA LEU A 109 -1.97 -0.12 -25.76
C LEU A 109 -0.78 0.70 -25.22
N ALA A 110 0.15 1.10 -26.10
CA ALA A 110 1.28 1.94 -25.71
C ALA A 110 0.83 3.30 -25.16
N GLY A 111 -0.19 3.93 -25.78
CA GLY A 111 -0.76 5.18 -25.31
C GLY A 111 -1.39 5.06 -23.92
N CYS A 112 -2.09 3.96 -23.64
CA CYS A 112 -2.65 3.68 -22.32
C CYS A 112 -1.56 3.44 -21.27
N ALA A 113 -0.52 2.67 -21.59
CA ALA A 113 0.61 2.47 -20.67
C ALA A 113 1.33 3.80 -20.36
N VAL A 114 1.57 4.64 -21.38
CA VAL A 114 2.16 5.97 -21.18
C VAL A 114 1.23 6.87 -20.36
N LEU A 115 -0.08 6.85 -20.62
CA LEU A 115 -1.06 7.59 -19.83
C LEU A 115 -0.98 7.19 -18.34
N SER A 116 -0.96 5.89 -18.05
CA SER A 116 -0.84 5.37 -16.68
C SER A 116 0.43 5.82 -16.00
N ALA A 117 1.59 5.68 -16.66
CA ALA A 117 2.85 6.15 -16.08
C ALA A 117 2.85 7.67 -15.82
N VAL A 118 2.25 8.45 -16.74
CA VAL A 118 2.15 9.90 -16.58
C VAL A 118 1.20 10.28 -15.45
N THR A 119 0.05 9.60 -15.32
CA THR A 119 -0.92 9.92 -14.27
C THR A 119 -0.37 9.62 -12.89
N GLU A 120 0.31 8.49 -12.70
CA GLU A 120 1.01 8.14 -11.44
C GLU A 120 2.03 9.22 -11.05
N VAL A 121 2.87 9.63 -12.01
CA VAL A 121 3.88 10.69 -11.81
C VAL A 121 3.21 12.02 -11.47
N VAL A 122 2.17 12.40 -12.20
CA VAL A 122 1.47 13.68 -11.99
C VAL A 122 0.75 13.68 -10.63
N GLN A 123 0.07 12.60 -10.25
CA GLN A 123 -0.58 12.48 -8.93
C GLN A 123 0.42 12.67 -7.79
N THR A 124 1.59 12.06 -7.93
CA THR A 124 2.68 12.13 -6.95
C THR A 124 3.26 13.54 -6.84
N LEU A 125 3.49 14.21 -7.98
CA LEU A 125 4.03 15.57 -8.00
C LEU A 125 3.03 16.63 -7.55
N LEU A 126 1.74 16.43 -7.82
CA LEU A 126 0.68 17.33 -7.39
C LEU A 126 0.24 17.08 -5.94
N GLY A 127 0.68 15.98 -5.33
CA GLY A 127 0.32 15.64 -3.95
C GLY A 127 -1.19 15.43 -3.79
N THR A 128 -1.81 14.66 -4.68
CA THR A 128 -3.28 14.43 -4.68
C THR A 128 -3.79 13.59 -3.52
N GLY A 129 -2.96 13.34 -2.49
CA GLY A 129 -3.20 12.36 -1.44
C GLY A 129 -2.77 10.93 -1.83
N ARG A 130 -2.06 10.76 -2.95
CA ARG A 130 -1.62 9.47 -3.47
C ARG A 130 -0.12 9.50 -3.77
N ALA A 131 0.57 8.44 -3.41
CA ALA A 131 1.94 8.16 -3.86
C ALA A 131 1.87 7.25 -5.08
N CYS A 132 2.90 7.29 -5.93
CA CYS A 132 2.96 6.48 -7.14
C CYS A 132 3.21 5.02 -6.77
N ASP A 133 2.50 4.11 -7.41
CA ASP A 133 2.62 2.67 -7.13
C ASP A 133 2.85 1.87 -8.42
N GLY A 134 3.91 1.07 -8.43
CA GLY A 134 4.22 0.16 -9.52
C GLY A 134 3.11 -0.88 -9.74
N ALA A 135 2.40 -1.30 -8.69
CA ALA A 135 1.24 -2.18 -8.79
C ALA A 135 0.10 -1.52 -9.58
N ASP A 136 -0.22 -0.26 -9.28
CA ASP A 136 -1.26 0.50 -9.98
C ASP A 136 -0.93 0.62 -11.49
N PHE A 137 0.33 0.88 -11.84
CA PHE A 137 0.78 0.88 -13.24
C PHE A 137 0.57 -0.47 -13.93
N VAL A 138 0.91 -1.58 -13.27
CA VAL A 138 0.76 -2.94 -13.80
C VAL A 138 -0.70 -3.28 -14.03
N ASP A 139 -1.58 -2.97 -13.07
CA ASP A 139 -3.01 -3.24 -13.14
C ASP A 139 -3.69 -2.42 -14.25
N ASN A 140 -3.34 -1.15 -14.36
CA ASN A 140 -3.79 -0.27 -15.45
C ASN A 140 -3.34 -0.82 -16.82
N ALA A 141 -2.08 -1.25 -16.94
CA ALA A 141 -1.55 -1.85 -18.16
C ALA A 141 -2.26 -3.19 -18.49
N ALA A 142 -2.61 -4.00 -17.49
CA ALA A 142 -3.36 -5.23 -17.66
C ALA A 142 -4.79 -4.95 -18.17
N GLY A 143 -5.47 -3.95 -17.61
CA GLY A 143 -6.77 -3.46 -18.12
C GLY A 143 -6.70 -2.99 -19.56
N ALA A 144 -5.66 -2.21 -19.90
CA ALA A 144 -5.43 -1.73 -21.26
C ALA A 144 -5.16 -2.88 -22.25
N LEU A 145 -4.38 -3.90 -21.84
CA LEU A 145 -4.11 -5.09 -22.64
C LEU A 145 -5.40 -5.86 -22.90
N LEU A 146 -6.18 -6.15 -21.85
CA LEU A 146 -7.46 -6.85 -21.97
C LEU A 146 -8.42 -6.11 -22.91
N GLY A 147 -8.56 -4.80 -22.73
CA GLY A 147 -9.44 -3.98 -23.56
C GLY A 147 -9.01 -3.94 -25.03
N THR A 148 -7.70 -3.86 -25.27
CA THR A 148 -7.10 -3.91 -26.60
C THR A 148 -7.39 -5.25 -27.28
N LEU A 149 -7.19 -6.37 -26.58
CA LEU A 149 -7.44 -7.72 -27.09
C LEU A 149 -8.92 -7.94 -27.42
N LEU A 150 -9.83 -7.51 -26.55
CA LEU A 150 -11.27 -7.61 -26.78
C LEU A 150 -11.70 -6.82 -28.02
N ALA A 151 -11.24 -5.58 -28.16
CA ALA A 151 -11.58 -4.75 -29.32
C ALA A 151 -10.93 -5.26 -30.62
N ALA A 152 -9.69 -5.74 -30.56
CA ALA A 152 -9.03 -6.37 -31.71
C ALA A 152 -9.77 -7.65 -32.14
N GLY A 153 -10.12 -8.52 -31.20
CA GLY A 153 -10.92 -9.72 -31.43
C GLY A 153 -12.27 -9.40 -32.06
N TRP A 154 -12.97 -8.38 -31.54
CA TRP A 154 -14.22 -7.89 -32.12
C TRP A 154 -14.06 -7.42 -33.58
N LEU A 155 -13.01 -6.65 -33.88
CA LEU A 155 -12.73 -6.19 -35.25
C LEU A 155 -12.45 -7.37 -36.20
N LEU A 156 -11.67 -8.35 -35.74
CA LEU A 156 -11.37 -9.58 -36.50
C LEU A 156 -12.65 -10.38 -36.79
N VAL A 157 -13.50 -10.63 -35.79
CA VAL A 157 -14.79 -11.33 -35.95
C VAL A 157 -15.71 -10.58 -36.92
N ARG A 158 -15.73 -9.25 -36.86
CA ARG A 158 -16.51 -8.39 -37.77
C ARG A 158 -15.88 -8.23 -39.15
N ARG A 159 -14.77 -8.93 -39.44
CA ARG A 159 -13.97 -8.83 -40.68
C ARG A 159 -13.60 -7.38 -41.02
N ARG A 160 -13.46 -6.53 -39.99
CA ARG A 160 -12.97 -5.17 -40.13
C ARG A 160 -11.45 -5.24 -40.01
N GLY A 161 -10.77 -5.03 -41.13
CA GLY A 161 -9.30 -5.14 -41.18
C GLY A 161 -8.60 -4.20 -40.19
N LEU A 162 -7.44 -4.63 -39.71
CA LEU A 162 -6.45 -3.81 -38.99
C LEU A 162 -5.43 -3.28 -40.00
N PRO A 163 -5.64 -2.08 -40.57
CA PRO A 163 -4.79 -1.59 -41.64
C PRO A 163 -3.37 -1.29 -41.11
N ARG A 164 -2.37 -1.81 -41.82
CA ARG A 164 -0.94 -1.46 -41.65
C ARG A 164 -0.37 -1.80 -40.26
N LEU A 165 -0.56 -3.04 -39.81
CA LEU A 165 -0.03 -3.55 -38.52
C LEU A 165 1.46 -3.21 -38.29
N ARG A 166 2.31 -3.29 -39.32
CA ARG A 166 3.73 -2.91 -39.20
C ARG A 166 3.91 -1.44 -38.77
N ARG A 167 3.12 -0.52 -39.34
CA ARG A 167 3.20 0.90 -38.99
C ARG A 167 2.62 1.17 -37.61
N ASP A 168 1.56 0.46 -37.25
CA ASP A 168 1.01 0.49 -35.88
C ASP A 168 2.04 0.01 -34.85
N LEU A 169 2.72 -1.11 -35.13
CA LEU A 169 3.79 -1.63 -34.28
C LEU A 169 4.91 -0.61 -34.10
N VAL A 170 5.44 -0.04 -35.19
CA VAL A 170 6.51 0.96 -35.12
C VAL A 170 6.06 2.20 -34.33
N HIS A 171 4.88 2.74 -34.61
CA HIS A 171 4.37 3.90 -33.87
C HIS A 171 4.14 3.59 -32.39
N GLY A 172 3.57 2.43 -32.07
CA GLY A 172 3.34 2.01 -30.69
C GLY A 172 4.63 1.79 -29.92
N LEU A 173 5.64 1.14 -30.54
CA LEU A 173 6.95 0.97 -29.93
C LEU A 173 7.65 2.31 -29.70
N VAL A 174 7.62 3.22 -30.67
CA VAL A 174 8.22 4.56 -30.51
C VAL A 174 7.49 5.36 -29.43
N LEU A 175 6.15 5.37 -29.44
CA LEU A 175 5.35 6.06 -28.43
C LEU A 175 5.62 5.51 -27.03
N GLY A 176 5.58 4.19 -26.89
CA GLY A 176 5.85 3.51 -25.62
C GLY A 176 7.26 3.77 -25.12
N ALA A 177 8.27 3.60 -25.98
CA ALA A 177 9.67 3.83 -25.61
C ALA A 177 9.91 5.28 -25.17
N VAL A 178 9.48 6.27 -25.96
CA VAL A 178 9.69 7.69 -25.63
C VAL A 178 8.90 8.09 -24.38
N GLY A 179 7.62 7.71 -24.30
CA GLY A 179 6.76 8.08 -23.19
C GLY A 179 7.19 7.46 -21.87
N LEU A 180 7.44 6.14 -21.84
CA LEU A 180 7.86 5.44 -20.62
C LEU A 180 9.28 5.83 -20.20
N THR A 181 10.18 6.09 -21.16
CA THR A 181 11.51 6.63 -20.82
C THR A 181 11.38 8.02 -20.19
N GLY A 182 10.53 8.90 -20.75
CA GLY A 182 10.26 10.21 -20.18
C GLY A 182 9.72 10.13 -18.75
N ALA A 183 8.69 9.30 -18.52
CA ALA A 183 8.14 9.08 -17.18
C ALA A 183 9.19 8.49 -16.22
N GLY A 184 9.95 7.48 -16.67
CA GLY A 184 11.01 6.85 -15.89
C GLY A 184 12.14 7.81 -15.52
N LEU A 185 12.51 8.75 -16.40
CA LEU A 185 13.47 9.81 -16.10
C LEU A 185 12.94 10.77 -15.03
N VAL A 186 11.66 11.15 -15.10
CA VAL A 186 11.03 12.00 -14.07
C VAL A 186 11.01 11.27 -12.73
N VAL A 187 10.67 9.98 -12.70
CA VAL A 187 10.73 9.17 -11.49
C VAL A 187 12.16 9.12 -10.96
N HIS A 188 13.14 8.80 -11.81
CA HIS A 188 14.53 8.62 -11.40
C HIS A 188 15.17 9.89 -10.83
N PHE A 189 14.90 11.07 -11.41
CA PHE A 189 15.53 12.32 -11.02
C PHE A 189 14.67 13.18 -10.07
N GLY A 190 13.35 13.01 -10.07
CA GLY A 190 12.41 13.91 -9.40
C GLY A 190 11.63 13.27 -8.25
N ILE A 191 11.63 11.94 -8.11
CA ILE A 191 10.79 11.23 -7.16
C ILE A 191 11.65 10.23 -6.37
N ARG A 192 11.47 10.18 -5.04
CA ARG A 192 12.16 9.16 -4.24
C ARG A 192 11.52 7.79 -4.48
N THR A 193 12.33 6.79 -4.80
CA THR A 193 11.83 5.43 -5.01
C THR A 193 12.05 4.56 -3.78
N TYR A 194 11.01 3.83 -3.39
CA TYR A 194 11.03 2.78 -2.39
C TYR A 194 10.80 1.44 -3.08
N ARG A 195 11.32 0.34 -2.51
CA ARG A 195 11.00 -1.01 -2.99
C ARG A 195 9.86 -1.57 -2.16
N ASP A 196 8.84 -2.11 -2.83
CA ASP A 196 7.78 -2.86 -2.16
C ASP A 196 8.32 -4.12 -1.48
N SER A 197 7.54 -4.58 -0.50
CA SER A 197 7.66 -5.92 0.08
C SER A 197 7.68 -6.99 -1.02
N PRO A 198 8.39 -8.12 -0.80
CA PRO A 198 8.48 -9.19 -1.78
C PRO A 198 7.08 -9.76 -2.10
N GLY A 199 6.70 -9.82 -3.38
CA GLY A 199 5.35 -10.21 -3.84
C GLY A 199 4.99 -11.69 -3.67
N LEU A 200 3.82 -12.08 -4.21
CA LEU A 200 3.17 -13.41 -4.15
C LEU A 200 4.06 -14.65 -4.34
N PHE A 201 5.23 -14.51 -4.98
CA PHE A 201 6.15 -15.61 -5.31
C PHE A 201 7.57 -15.41 -4.77
N ALA A 202 7.80 -14.36 -3.99
CA ALA A 202 9.10 -14.16 -3.39
C ALA A 202 9.22 -15.00 -2.11
N PRO A 203 10.38 -15.64 -1.85
CA PRO A 203 10.66 -16.18 -0.53
C PRO A 203 10.52 -15.04 0.50
N PRO A 204 10.03 -15.32 1.73
CA PRO A 204 9.86 -14.28 2.75
C PRO A 204 11.17 -13.51 2.87
N SER A 205 11.11 -12.18 2.78
CA SER A 205 12.28 -11.33 3.03
C SER A 205 12.85 -11.67 4.40
N ASP A 206 14.15 -11.42 4.59
CA ASP A 206 14.78 -11.51 5.90
C ASP A 206 13.98 -10.73 6.98
N ASP A 207 13.26 -9.69 6.55
CA ASP A 207 12.31 -8.90 7.32
C ASP A 207 11.10 -9.70 7.83
N ILE A 208 10.41 -10.45 6.96
CA ILE A 208 9.28 -11.31 7.36
C ILE A 208 9.79 -12.46 8.24
N ALA A 209 10.94 -13.05 7.91
CA ALA A 209 11.55 -14.07 8.74
C ALA A 209 11.91 -13.52 10.14
N THR A 210 12.36 -12.28 10.22
CA THR A 210 12.64 -11.59 11.49
C THR A 210 11.35 -11.30 12.26
N ALA A 211 10.33 -10.77 11.60
CA ALA A 211 9.02 -10.53 12.19
C ALA A 211 8.40 -11.82 12.75
N GLN A 212 8.45 -12.91 11.97
CA GLN A 212 7.95 -14.23 12.39
C GLN A 212 8.73 -14.77 13.61
N ARG A 213 10.06 -14.69 13.61
CA ARG A 213 10.88 -15.11 14.76
C ARG A 213 10.56 -14.32 16.03
N VAL A 214 10.40 -13.00 15.90
CA VAL A 214 10.06 -12.15 17.06
C VAL A 214 8.64 -12.44 17.53
N ALA A 215 7.68 -12.59 16.63
CA ALA A 215 6.29 -12.93 16.95
C ALA A 215 6.18 -14.27 17.69
N GLU A 216 6.89 -15.30 17.22
CA GLU A 216 6.94 -16.61 17.91
C GLU A 216 7.62 -16.52 19.29
N GLY A 217 8.65 -15.69 19.41
CA GLY A 217 9.32 -15.46 20.69
C GLY A 217 8.46 -14.70 21.71
N VAL A 218 7.59 -13.79 21.25
CA VAL A 218 6.75 -12.94 22.09
C VAL A 218 5.41 -13.60 22.43
N PHE A 219 4.72 -14.15 21.43
CA PHE A 219 3.37 -14.71 21.57
C PHE A 219 3.33 -16.24 21.62
N GLY A 220 4.50 -16.89 21.51
CA GLY A 220 4.66 -18.33 21.57
C GLY A 220 4.63 -19.01 20.19
N PRO A 221 4.85 -20.33 20.15
CA PRO A 221 4.93 -21.07 18.90
C PRO A 221 3.61 -21.03 18.12
N ARG A 222 3.72 -21.10 16.79
CA ARG A 222 2.60 -21.06 15.84
C ARG A 222 1.81 -19.74 15.80
N THR A 223 2.38 -18.65 16.29
CA THR A 223 1.83 -17.32 15.98
C THR A 223 2.02 -17.05 14.49
N LEU A 224 1.00 -16.52 13.85
CA LEU A 224 1.01 -16.20 12.42
C LEU A 224 1.10 -14.68 12.27
N VAL A 225 2.10 -14.22 11.53
CA VAL A 225 2.17 -12.82 11.09
C VAL A 225 1.16 -12.62 9.96
N ASP A 226 0.20 -11.72 10.17
CA ASP A 226 -0.84 -11.38 9.20
C ASP A 226 -0.35 -10.27 8.26
N THR A 227 0.16 -9.18 8.84
CA THR A 227 0.56 -7.99 8.09
C THR A 227 1.82 -7.38 8.71
N THR A 228 2.72 -6.85 7.87
CA THR A 228 3.87 -6.04 8.30
C THR A 228 3.87 -4.70 7.57
N THR A 229 4.02 -3.60 8.31
CA THR A 229 4.10 -2.25 7.77
C THR A 229 5.37 -1.58 8.29
N THR A 230 6.31 -1.25 7.41
CA THR A 230 7.51 -0.50 7.80
C THR A 230 7.28 0.99 7.62
N THR A 231 7.36 1.74 8.72
CA THR A 231 7.36 3.20 8.68
C THR A 231 8.79 3.69 8.45
N ALA A 232 9.06 4.19 7.24
CA ALA A 232 10.32 4.83 6.92
C ALA A 232 10.32 6.29 7.42
N ASP A 233 10.93 6.53 8.58
CA ASP A 233 11.19 7.89 9.09
C ASP A 233 12.60 8.35 8.68
N PRO A 234 12.74 9.38 7.83
CA PRO A 234 14.04 9.90 7.40
C PRO A 234 14.87 10.56 8.52
N GLY A 235 14.30 10.79 9.70
CA GLY A 235 15.00 11.26 10.90
C GLY A 235 15.55 10.15 11.80
N LEU A 236 15.16 8.89 11.55
CA LEU A 236 15.59 7.74 12.37
C LEU A 236 16.67 6.94 11.65
N THR A 237 17.76 6.64 12.37
CA THR A 237 18.86 5.80 11.86
C THR A 237 18.43 4.35 11.64
N GLN A 238 17.37 3.90 12.32
CA GLN A 238 16.80 2.57 12.20
C GLN A 238 15.30 2.67 11.91
N GLN A 239 14.81 1.84 11.00
CA GLN A 239 13.40 1.83 10.60
C GLN A 239 12.55 1.07 11.63
N ILE A 240 11.29 1.46 11.76
CA ILE A 240 10.34 0.78 12.66
C ILE A 240 9.36 0.00 11.80
N MET A 241 9.23 -1.30 12.10
CA MET A 241 8.22 -2.17 11.52
C MET A 241 7.12 -2.44 12.54
N ASP A 242 5.90 -2.15 12.14
CA ASP A 242 4.67 -2.54 12.81
C ASP A 242 4.24 -3.90 12.26
N VAL A 243 3.97 -4.85 13.16
CA VAL A 243 3.66 -6.25 12.82
C VAL A 243 2.35 -6.62 13.50
N SER A 244 1.36 -7.01 12.69
CA SER A 244 0.07 -7.54 13.14
C SER A 244 0.10 -9.07 13.07
N THR A 245 -0.42 -9.73 14.10
CA THR A 245 -0.50 -11.19 14.20
C THR A 245 -1.89 -11.64 14.63
N ASP A 246 -2.14 -12.94 14.53
CA ASP A 246 -3.35 -13.59 15.03
C ASP A 246 -3.53 -13.48 16.57
N ARG A 247 -2.49 -13.05 17.30
CA ARG A 247 -2.47 -12.95 18.77
C ARG A 247 -2.20 -11.54 19.31
N GLY A 248 -2.05 -10.54 18.44
CA GLY A 248 -1.80 -9.15 18.81
C GLY A 248 -0.78 -8.46 17.92
N ASP A 249 -0.37 -7.28 18.34
CA ASP A 249 0.49 -6.38 17.59
C ASP A 249 1.87 -6.24 18.26
N LEU A 250 2.92 -6.09 17.47
CA LEU A 250 4.25 -5.75 17.94
C LEU A 250 4.93 -4.72 17.05
N ARG A 251 5.83 -3.93 17.64
CA ARG A 251 6.67 -2.95 16.94
C ARG A 251 8.11 -3.35 17.12
N ILE A 252 8.85 -3.49 16.02
CA ILE A 252 10.27 -3.87 16.03
C ILE A 252 11.12 -2.88 15.26
N GLU A 253 12.36 -2.77 15.68
CA GLU A 253 13.39 -2.02 14.97
C GLU A 253 14.03 -2.90 13.89
N GLN A 254 14.27 -2.36 12.71
CA GLN A 254 14.94 -3.03 11.60
C GLN A 254 16.37 -2.50 11.39
N PRO A 255 17.32 -3.37 11.01
CA PRO A 255 17.17 -4.81 10.77
C PRO A 255 17.36 -5.69 12.03
N SER A 256 17.51 -5.07 13.20
CA SER A 256 17.91 -5.77 14.43
C SER A 256 16.87 -6.75 14.96
N GLY A 257 15.58 -6.55 14.64
CA GLY A 257 14.47 -7.29 15.24
C GLY A 257 14.23 -6.92 16.70
N ARG A 258 14.79 -5.79 17.18
CA ARG A 258 14.67 -5.38 18.58
C ARG A 258 13.23 -4.95 18.87
N LEU A 259 12.63 -5.52 19.91
CA LEU A 259 11.26 -5.22 20.32
C LEU A 259 11.16 -3.82 20.94
N LEU A 260 10.25 -3.01 20.41
CA LEU A 260 9.95 -1.66 20.91
C LEU A 260 8.62 -1.63 21.66
N ALA A 261 7.61 -2.34 21.15
CA ALA A 261 6.32 -2.45 21.81
C ALA A 261 5.63 -3.77 21.48
N VAL A 262 4.74 -4.20 22.38
CA VAL A 262 3.81 -5.31 22.17
C VAL A 262 2.46 -4.94 22.76
N ALA A 263 1.39 -5.34 22.09
CA ALA A 263 0.03 -5.33 22.60
C ALA A 263 -0.62 -6.66 22.22
N ALA A 264 -0.86 -7.52 23.22
CA ALA A 264 -1.60 -8.75 22.98
C ALA A 264 -3.07 -8.43 22.66
N ALA A 265 -3.65 -9.19 21.73
CA ALA A 265 -5.09 -9.19 21.57
C ALA A 265 -5.71 -9.60 22.90
N THR A 266 -6.70 -8.83 23.38
CA THR A 266 -7.47 -9.22 24.56
C THR A 266 -7.97 -10.64 24.34
N PRO A 267 -7.73 -11.59 25.26
CA PRO A 267 -8.24 -12.94 25.08
C PRO A 267 -9.75 -12.85 24.89
N SER A 268 -10.24 -13.39 23.77
CA SER A 268 -11.62 -13.85 23.70
C SER A 268 -11.89 -14.73 24.92
N ALA A 269 -13.11 -14.73 25.41
CA ALA A 269 -13.54 -15.43 26.62
C ALA A 269 -13.20 -16.95 26.67
N ASP A 270 -12.61 -17.50 25.60
CA ASP A 270 -12.14 -18.86 25.43
C ASP A 270 -10.78 -19.17 26.12
N ALA A 271 -10.07 -18.18 26.68
CA ALA A 271 -8.88 -18.42 27.52
C ALA A 271 -9.22 -18.76 28.99
N ALA A 272 -10.48 -19.13 29.28
CA ALA A 272 -11.01 -19.41 30.62
C ALA A 272 -10.50 -20.72 31.28
N GLY A 273 -9.31 -21.21 30.91
CA GLY A 273 -8.80 -22.53 31.34
C GLY A 273 -7.41 -22.57 31.96
N SER A 274 -6.66 -21.46 31.97
CA SER A 274 -5.33 -21.44 32.61
C SER A 274 -5.46 -21.10 34.10
N PRO A 275 -4.86 -21.88 35.01
CA PRO A 275 -4.90 -21.57 36.44
C PRO A 275 -4.24 -20.20 36.69
N ALA A 276 -4.92 -19.35 37.46
CA ALA A 276 -4.38 -18.05 37.85
C ALA A 276 -3.07 -18.26 38.62
N LEU A 277 -2.01 -17.58 38.18
CA LEU A 277 -0.72 -17.60 38.84
C LEU A 277 -0.75 -16.79 40.14
N THR A 278 0.16 -17.08 41.06
CA THR A 278 0.33 -16.21 42.24
C THR A 278 0.89 -14.85 41.81
N PRO A 279 0.66 -13.76 42.58
CA PRO A 279 1.23 -12.46 42.28
C PRO A 279 2.75 -12.46 42.04
N GLU A 280 3.49 -13.28 42.80
CA GLU A 280 4.94 -13.43 42.68
C GLU A 280 5.32 -14.09 41.34
N GLN A 281 4.55 -15.09 40.91
CA GLN A 281 4.74 -15.75 39.62
C GLN A 281 4.44 -14.82 38.45
N VAL A 282 3.40 -13.98 38.55
CA VAL A 282 3.08 -12.95 37.54
C VAL A 282 4.22 -11.93 37.42
N VAL A 283 4.77 -11.48 38.55
CA VAL A 283 5.92 -10.57 38.56
C VAL A 283 7.18 -11.24 38.00
N ALA A 284 7.41 -12.52 38.35
CA ALA A 284 8.54 -13.29 37.83
C ALA A 284 8.45 -13.46 36.30
N ALA A 285 7.26 -13.75 35.75
CA ALA A 285 7.02 -13.83 34.31
C ALA A 285 7.32 -12.48 33.62
N GLY A 286 6.85 -11.37 34.21
CA GLY A 286 7.13 -10.03 33.70
C GLY A 286 8.62 -9.67 33.69
N ARG A 287 9.35 -10.04 34.75
CA ARG A 287 10.81 -9.84 34.81
C ARG A 287 11.54 -10.67 33.77
N ALA A 288 11.22 -11.95 33.66
CA ALA A 288 11.82 -12.84 32.66
C ALA A 288 11.61 -12.32 31.23
N PHE A 289 10.42 -11.80 30.93
CA PHE A 289 10.15 -11.16 29.64
C PHE A 289 10.99 -9.90 29.43
N ALA A 290 11.04 -9.01 30.43
CA ALA A 290 11.82 -7.78 30.35
C ALA A 290 13.32 -8.05 30.19
N ASP A 291 13.85 -9.04 30.91
CA ASP A 291 15.26 -9.48 30.81
C ASP A 291 15.58 -10.14 29.45
N THR A 292 14.58 -10.71 28.77
CA THR A 292 14.79 -11.30 27.45
C THR A 292 14.78 -10.24 26.35
N TRP A 293 13.83 -9.30 26.40
CA TRP A 293 13.56 -8.38 25.28
C TRP A 293 14.06 -6.95 25.47
N PHE A 294 14.40 -6.55 26.71
CA PHE A 294 14.75 -5.18 27.07
C PHE A 294 16.00 -5.08 27.97
N ALA A 295 16.81 -6.13 28.09
CA ALA A 295 17.96 -6.20 29.00
C ALA A 295 18.91 -5.00 28.89
N ASP A 296 19.21 -4.57 27.66
CA ASP A 296 20.09 -3.44 27.36
C ASP A 296 19.60 -2.12 27.97
N ARG A 297 18.27 -1.95 28.09
CA ARG A 297 17.63 -0.72 28.58
C ARG A 297 17.39 -0.74 30.08
N ILE A 298 17.11 -1.91 30.64
CA ILE A 298 16.76 -2.07 32.05
C ILE A 298 17.92 -2.54 32.93
N ALA A 299 19.12 -2.75 32.37
CA ALA A 299 20.30 -3.18 33.11
C ALA A 299 20.52 -2.31 34.36
N GLY A 300 20.51 -2.95 35.53
CA GLY A 300 20.69 -2.28 36.83
C GLY A 300 19.44 -1.57 37.38
N LEU A 301 18.29 -1.64 36.71
CA LEU A 301 17.02 -1.07 37.18
C LEU A 301 16.20 -2.11 37.93
N THR A 302 15.53 -1.67 39.00
CA THR A 302 14.53 -2.48 39.70
C THR A 302 13.13 -1.96 39.33
N PRO A 303 12.20 -2.83 38.89
CA PRO A 303 10.87 -2.39 38.51
C PRO A 303 10.06 -1.99 39.74
N THR A 304 9.29 -0.91 39.59
CA THR A 304 8.17 -0.61 40.48
C THR A 304 6.98 -1.46 40.06
N VAL A 305 6.40 -2.23 40.99
CA VAL A 305 5.28 -3.13 40.70
C VAL A 305 3.99 -2.52 41.24
N THR A 306 2.97 -2.39 40.40
CA THR A 306 1.64 -1.93 40.79
C THR A 306 0.55 -2.93 40.35
N PRO A 307 -0.54 -3.07 41.12
CA PRO A 307 -1.71 -3.85 40.68
C PRO A 307 -2.35 -3.23 39.44
N ALA A 308 -2.86 -4.08 38.53
CA ALA A 308 -3.56 -3.66 37.32
C ALA A 308 -4.83 -4.51 37.08
N GLY A 309 -5.75 -3.97 36.27
CA GLY A 309 -7.00 -4.64 35.90
C GLY A 309 -8.11 -4.61 36.97
N PRO A 310 -9.34 -5.01 36.63
CA PRO A 310 -10.53 -4.83 37.47
C PRO A 310 -10.49 -5.59 38.80
N ASN A 311 -9.78 -6.72 38.87
CA ASN A 311 -9.64 -7.54 40.08
C ASN A 311 -8.26 -7.40 40.74
N GLY A 312 -7.40 -6.50 40.24
CA GLY A 312 -6.03 -6.38 40.70
C GLY A 312 -5.24 -7.69 40.57
N ALA A 313 -5.58 -8.56 39.61
CA ALA A 313 -4.89 -9.83 39.38
C ALA A 313 -3.74 -9.68 38.37
N ALA A 314 -3.81 -8.67 37.49
CA ALA A 314 -2.71 -8.28 36.63
C ALA A 314 -1.70 -7.40 37.40
N ARG A 315 -0.48 -7.31 36.89
CA ARG A 315 0.59 -6.49 37.47
C ARG A 315 1.21 -5.61 36.39
N THR A 316 1.46 -4.35 36.71
CA THR A 316 2.27 -3.47 35.88
C THR A 316 3.65 -3.33 36.50
N LEU A 317 4.70 -3.56 35.70
CA LEU A 317 6.10 -3.39 36.04
C LEU A 317 6.60 -2.15 35.31
N GLY A 318 6.92 -1.10 36.06
CA GLY A 318 7.49 0.14 35.55
C GLY A 318 9.00 0.17 35.78
N TYR A 319 9.79 0.27 34.72
CA TYR A 319 11.22 0.57 34.79
C TYR A 319 11.43 2.04 34.43
N ARG A 320 12.19 2.75 35.27
CA ARG A 320 12.45 4.18 35.12
C ARG A 320 13.93 4.47 35.36
N ARG A 321 14.48 5.32 34.50
CA ARG A 321 15.78 5.98 34.69
C ARG A 321 15.64 7.40 34.17
N GLU A 322 15.92 8.37 35.02
CA GLU A 322 15.99 9.76 34.59
C GLU A 322 17.27 9.97 33.77
N GLY A 323 17.18 10.78 32.70
CA GLY A 323 18.36 11.14 31.92
C GLY A 323 19.33 11.92 32.79
N THR A 324 20.59 11.51 32.84
CA THR A 324 21.62 12.21 33.62
C THR A 324 22.53 13.02 32.71
N ALA A 325 23.12 14.10 33.23
CA ALA A 325 24.11 14.91 32.50
C ALA A 325 25.35 14.10 32.03
N ALA A 326 25.55 12.90 32.60
CA ALA A 326 26.63 11.96 32.25
C ALA A 326 26.35 11.11 30.99
N GLY A 327 25.35 11.48 30.16
CA GLY A 327 25.13 10.86 28.85
C GLY A 327 24.33 9.55 28.86
N GLN A 328 23.72 9.17 29.98
CA GLN A 328 22.80 8.02 29.99
C GLN A 328 21.40 8.46 29.53
N PRO A 329 20.81 7.78 28.52
CA PRO A 329 19.48 8.13 28.04
C PRO A 329 18.42 7.83 29.10
N ALA A 330 17.38 8.66 29.13
CA ALA A 330 16.20 8.40 29.95
C ALA A 330 15.55 7.08 29.50
N VAL A 331 15.12 6.26 30.44
CA VAL A 331 14.42 5.01 30.17
C VAL A 331 13.05 5.04 30.80
N ARG A 332 12.04 4.69 30.00
CA ARG A 332 10.68 4.43 30.45
C ARG A 332 10.20 3.15 29.78
N LEU A 333 10.07 2.08 30.55
CA LEU A 333 9.41 0.85 30.10
C LEU A 333 8.25 0.57 31.02
N ASP A 334 7.06 0.40 30.43
CA ASP A 334 5.85 -0.04 31.13
C ASP A 334 5.41 -1.38 30.56
N LEU A 335 5.36 -2.39 31.42
CA LEU A 335 4.97 -3.76 31.09
C LEU A 335 3.76 -4.17 31.91
N THR A 336 2.68 -4.63 31.29
CA THR A 336 1.51 -5.18 31.98
C THR A 336 1.40 -6.67 31.72
N VAL A 337 1.30 -7.44 32.81
CA VAL A 337 1.22 -8.91 32.80
C VAL A 337 -0.13 -9.35 33.34
N GLY A 338 -0.81 -10.23 32.61
CA GLY A 338 -2.07 -10.84 32.98
C GLY A 338 -1.95 -11.82 34.15
N ALA A 339 -3.09 -12.21 34.72
CA ALA A 339 -3.15 -13.15 35.84
C ALA A 339 -2.66 -14.58 35.47
N ASP A 340 -2.63 -14.89 34.19
CA ASP A 340 -2.12 -16.13 33.60
C ASP A 340 -0.60 -16.05 33.25
N GLY A 341 0.05 -14.93 33.55
CA GLY A 341 1.45 -14.68 33.25
C GLY A 341 1.74 -14.21 31.83
N ARG A 342 0.70 -14.01 30.98
CA ARG A 342 0.90 -13.49 29.62
C ARG A 342 1.16 -11.99 29.62
N ILE A 343 1.98 -11.54 28.68
CA ILE A 343 2.21 -10.10 28.49
C ILE A 343 1.03 -9.52 27.74
N LEU A 344 0.36 -8.54 28.36
CA LEU A 344 -0.77 -7.83 27.75
C LEU A 344 -0.27 -6.63 26.95
N THR A 345 0.65 -5.86 27.54
CA THR A 345 1.28 -4.71 26.88
C THR A 345 2.71 -4.57 27.35
N ALA A 346 3.62 -4.16 26.45
CA ALA A 346 4.92 -3.60 26.83
C ALA A 346 5.23 -2.45 25.88
N ALA A 347 5.68 -1.32 26.40
CA ALA A 347 6.10 -0.19 25.57
C ALA A 347 7.28 0.53 26.21
N SER A 348 8.27 0.83 25.37
CA SER A 348 9.52 1.52 25.71
C SER A 348 9.69 2.83 24.96
#